data_AF-A0A848WB05-F1
#
_entry.id   AF-A0A848WB05-F1
#
_cell.length_a   1.000
_cell.length_b   1.000
_cell.length_c   1.000
_cell.angle_alpha   90.00
_cell.angle_beta   90.00
_cell.angle_gamma   90.00
#
_symmetry.space_group_name_H-M   'P 1'
#
loop_
_entity.id
_entity.type
_entity.pdbx_description
1 polymer ?
#
loop_
_entity_poly.entity_id
_entity_poly.type
_entity_poly.pdbx_seq_one_letter_code
_entity_poly.pdbx_strand_id
1 'polypeptide(L)'
;MVPDILLTAFDLAANPITIVGCTGFGFFTKTLWRGIKYGFLWGLLIFALSISLVGLRRYGIDELVIGLVFHQIGAVIIVICARISGWVYDRA
;
A
#
# COMPACT_ATOMS: atom_id res chain seq x y z
N MET A 1 1.99 -24.05 -3.41
CA MET A 1 0.88 -23.28 -4.00
C MET A 1 0.89 -21.87 -3.39
N VAL A 2 1.91 -21.07 -3.72
CA VAL A 2 2.08 -19.67 -3.26
C VAL A 2 1.63 -18.59 -4.29
N PRO A 3 1.21 -18.88 -5.56
CA PRO A 3 1.02 -17.82 -6.53
C PRO A 3 -0.18 -16.92 -6.24
N ASP A 4 -1.30 -17.46 -5.74
CA ASP A 4 -2.57 -16.72 -5.68
C ASP A 4 -2.57 -15.60 -4.63
N ILE A 5 -1.90 -15.79 -3.49
CA ILE A 5 -1.85 -14.76 -2.43
C ILE A 5 -0.92 -13.60 -2.79
N LEU A 6 0.21 -13.91 -3.44
CA LEU A 6 1.14 -12.89 -3.92
C LEU A 6 0.50 -12.08 -5.04
N LEU A 7 -0.20 -12.75 -5.97
CA LEU A 7 -1.02 -12.09 -6.98
C LEU A 7 -2.08 -11.19 -6.33
N THR A 8 -2.80 -11.68 -5.33
CA THR A 8 -3.81 -10.88 -4.62
C THR A 8 -3.18 -9.66 -3.93
N ALA A 9 -2.02 -9.82 -3.28
CA ALA A 9 -1.32 -8.73 -2.63
C ALA A 9 -0.81 -7.69 -3.64
N PHE A 10 -0.33 -8.14 -4.81
CA PHE A 10 0.04 -7.26 -5.92
C PHE A 10 -1.15 -6.54 -6.52
N ASP A 11 -2.26 -7.24 -6.77
CA ASP A 11 -3.51 -6.64 -7.26
C ASP A 11 -4.02 -5.58 -6.27
N LEU A 12 -3.86 -5.84 -4.97
CA LEU A 12 -4.25 -4.88 -3.95
C LEU A 12 -3.31 -3.68 -3.84
N ALA A 13 -2.01 -3.89 -3.99
CA ALA A 13 -1.04 -2.81 -4.07
C ALA A 13 -1.21 -1.97 -5.36
N ALA A 14 -1.59 -2.61 -6.46
CA ALA A 14 -1.90 -2.01 -7.75
C ALA A 14 -3.32 -1.43 -7.82
N ASN A 15 -4.12 -1.59 -6.76
CA ASN A 15 -5.47 -1.05 -6.71
C ASN A 15 -5.42 0.49 -6.85
N PRO A 16 -6.23 1.08 -7.75
CA PRO A 16 -6.26 2.52 -7.97
C PRO A 16 -6.48 3.32 -6.67
N ILE A 17 -7.27 2.79 -5.72
CA ILE A 17 -7.55 3.43 -4.42
C ILE A 17 -6.29 3.45 -3.55
N THR A 18 -5.53 2.35 -3.52
CA THR A 18 -4.24 2.28 -2.82
C THR A 18 -3.27 3.27 -3.43
N ILE A 19 -3.13 3.27 -4.76
CA ILE A 19 -2.21 4.14 -5.49
C ILE A 19 -2.55 5.61 -5.26
N VAL A 20 -3.81 6.01 -5.41
CA VAL A 20 -4.23 7.41 -5.25
C VAL A 20 -4.01 7.88 -3.80
N GLY A 21 -4.39 7.06 -2.81
CA GLY A 21 -4.17 7.40 -1.41
C GLY A 21 -2.69 7.55 -1.08
N CYS A 22 -1.87 6.54 -1.40
CA CYS A 22 -0.43 6.57 -1.14
C CYS A 22 0.29 7.69 -1.91
N THR A 23 -0.09 7.95 -3.16
CA THR A 23 0.45 9.07 -3.95
C THR A 23 0.09 10.41 -3.33
N GLY A 24 -1.18 10.60 -2.93
CA GLY A 24 -1.63 11.79 -2.24
C GLY A 24 -0.83 12.05 -0.96
N PHE A 25 -0.59 11.03 -0.14
CA PHE A 25 0.25 11.17 1.05
C PHE A 25 1.71 11.49 0.71
N GLY A 26 2.26 10.96 -0.38
CA GLY A 26 3.60 11.30 -0.85
C GLY A 26 3.75 12.76 -1.29
N PHE A 27 2.75 13.31 -1.97
CA PHE A 27 2.77 14.70 -2.44
C PHE A 27 2.44 15.72 -1.33
N PHE A 28 1.34 15.52 -0.59
CA PHE A 28 0.80 16.56 0.28
C PHE A 28 1.41 16.59 1.69
N THR A 29 2.17 15.56 2.09
CA THR A 29 2.79 15.58 3.42
C THR A 29 4.06 16.42 3.43
N LYS A 30 4.17 17.28 4.45
CA LYS A 30 5.33 18.18 4.63
C LYS A 30 6.65 17.43 4.84
N THR A 31 6.60 16.20 5.35
CA THR A 31 7.79 15.39 5.64
C THR A 31 7.59 13.96 5.17
N LEU A 32 8.66 13.36 4.64
CA LEU A 32 8.65 11.98 4.15
C LEU A 32 8.17 10.99 5.21
N TRP A 33 8.62 11.17 6.46
CA TRP A 33 8.22 10.31 7.57
C TRP A 33 6.72 10.32 7.84
N ARG A 34 6.04 11.47 7.69
CA ARG A 34 4.58 11.55 7.80
C ARG A 34 3.91 10.86 6.61
N GLY A 35 4.42 11.05 5.40
CA GLY A 35 3.98 10.32 4.22
C GLY A 35 4.03 8.81 4.40
N ILE A 36 5.17 8.29 4.88
CA ILE A 36 5.36 6.85 5.11
C ILE A 36 4.37 6.34 6.16
N LYS A 37 4.21 7.05 7.29
CA LYS A 37 3.24 6.67 8.33
C LYS A 37 1.80 6.61 7.81
N TYR A 38 1.37 7.65 7.07
CA TYR A 38 0.01 7.70 6.55
C TYR A 38 -0.20 6.70 5.41
N GLY A 39 0.78 6.49 4.54
CA GLY A 39 0.73 5.46 3.51
C GLY A 39 0.67 4.05 4.08
N PHE A 40 1.40 3.77 5.16
CA PHE A 40 1.33 2.50 5.87
C PHE A 40 -0.04 2.27 6.52
N LEU A 41 -0.59 3.30 7.19
CA LEU A 41 -1.94 3.24 7.77
C LEU A 41 -3.02 3.06 6.70
N TRP A 42 -2.86 3.72 5.54
CA TRP A 42 -3.76 3.57 4.40
C TRP A 42 -3.68 2.17 3.80
N GLY A 43 -2.48 1.64 3.56
CA GLY A 43 -2.29 0.27 3.11
C GLY A 43 -2.89 -0.75 4.10
N LEU A 44 -2.77 -0.49 5.40
CA LEU A 44 -3.34 -1.36 6.43
C LEU A 44 -4.88 -1.35 6.36
N LEU A 45 -5.46 -0.16 6.18
CA LEU A 45 -6.90 0.01 6.03
C LEU A 45 -7.44 -0.72 4.80
N ILE A 46 -6.82 -0.54 3.63
CA ILE A 46 -7.24 -1.20 2.39
C ILE A 46 -7.10 -2.72 2.50
N PHE A 47 -6.01 -3.20 3.08
CA PHE A 47 -5.80 -4.63 3.32
C PHE A 47 -6.87 -5.22 4.26
N ALA A 48 -7.16 -4.54 5.37
CA ALA A 48 -8.21 -4.96 6.31
C ALA A 48 -9.61 -4.97 5.67
N LEU A 49 -9.94 -3.95 4.86
CA LEU A 49 -11.20 -3.90 4.12
C LEU A 49 -11.30 -5.05 3.12
N SER A 50 -10.21 -5.37 2.43
CA SER A 50 -10.18 -6.43 1.42
C SER A 50 -10.38 -7.80 2.06
N ILE A 51 -9.73 -8.05 3.19
CA ILE A 51 -9.96 -9.28 3.96
C ILE A 51 -11.40 -9.34 4.49
N SER A 52 -11.95 -8.21 4.92
CA SER A 52 -13.33 -8.14 5.42
C SER A 52 -14.35 -8.47 4.31
N LEU A 53 -14.08 -8.08 3.06
CA LEU A 53 -14.92 -8.37 1.90
C LEU A 53 -14.77 -9.82 1.39
N VAL A 54 -13.55 -10.37 1.41
CA VAL A 54 -13.29 -11.74 0.92
C VAL A 54 -13.57 -12.82 1.97
N GLY A 55 -13.49 -12.46 3.25
CA GLY A 55 -13.71 -13.33 4.40
C GLY A 55 -12.47 -14.10 4.84
N LEU A 56 -12.17 -14.03 6.14
CA LEU A 56 -10.98 -14.63 6.78
C LEU A 56 -10.88 -16.16 6.69
N ARG A 57 -11.98 -16.86 6.38
CA ARG A 57 -12.00 -18.34 6.31
C ARG A 57 -11.28 -18.93 5.09
N ARG A 58 -10.96 -18.11 4.08
CA ARG A 58 -10.37 -18.57 2.82
C ARG A 58 -8.85 -18.64 2.83
N TYR A 59 -8.19 -18.06 3.83
CA TYR A 59 -6.73 -17.90 3.84
C TYR A 59 -6.10 -18.44 5.12
N GLY A 60 -4.90 -19.03 4.98
CA GLY A 60 -4.06 -19.37 6.13
C GLY A 60 -3.50 -18.11 6.80
N ILE A 61 -3.16 -18.21 8.10
CA ILE A 61 -2.53 -17.10 8.84
C ILE A 61 -1.22 -16.67 8.17
N ASP A 62 -0.40 -17.63 7.74
CA ASP A 62 0.89 -17.36 7.09
C ASP A 62 0.71 -16.58 5.77
N GLU A 63 -0.32 -16.92 5.01
CA GLU A 63 -0.65 -16.28 3.73
C GLU A 63 -1.11 -14.83 3.95
N LEU A 64 -1.95 -14.59 4.96
CA LEU A 64 -2.39 -13.24 5.33
C LEU A 64 -1.20 -12.37 5.76
N VAL A 65 -0.26 -12.92 6.52
CA VAL A 65 0.94 -12.21 6.96
C VAL A 65 1.82 -11.83 5.76
N ILE A 66 2.08 -12.78 4.86
CA ILE A 66 2.88 -12.52 3.65
C ILE A 66 2.22 -11.45 2.78
N GLY A 67 0.91 -11.59 2.52
CA GLY A 67 0.16 -10.61 1.72
C GLY A 67 0.17 -9.21 2.34
N LEU A 68 0.04 -9.11 3.66
CA LEU A 68 0.14 -7.85 4.38
C LEU A 68 1.51 -7.19 4.19
N VAL A 69 2.58 -7.96 4.37
CA VAL A 69 3.96 -7.45 4.25
C VAL A 69 4.21 -6.91 2.85
N PHE A 70 3.88 -7.66 1.81
CA PHE A 70 4.05 -7.21 0.43
C PHE A 70 3.21 -5.99 0.09
N HIS A 71 1.95 -5.95 0.54
CA HIS A 71 1.09 -4.80 0.34
C HIS A 71 1.66 -3.54 1.00
N GLN A 72 2.21 -3.67 2.21
CA GLN A 72 2.80 -2.54 2.93
C GLN A 72 4.11 -2.05 2.31
N ILE A 73 4.96 -2.96 1.83
CA ILE A 73 6.15 -2.59 1.07
C ILE A 73 5.74 -1.80 -0.19
N GLY A 74 4.73 -2.28 -0.91
CA GLY A 74 4.17 -1.56 -2.07
C GLY A 74 3.68 -0.16 -1.72
N ALA A 75 2.87 -0.01 -0.67
CA ALA A 75 2.36 1.27 -0.21
C ALA A 75 3.49 2.27 0.14
N VAL A 76 4.54 1.81 0.82
CA VAL A 76 5.70 2.63 1.17
C VAL A 76 6.48 3.06 -0.08
N ILE A 77 6.69 2.15 -1.04
CA ILE A 77 7.38 2.46 -2.31
C ILE A 77 6.60 3.56 -3.05
N ILE A 78 5.28 3.44 -3.17
CA ILE A 78 4.44 4.42 -3.86
C ILE A 78 4.58 5.81 -3.21
N VAL A 79 4.54 5.88 -1.87
CA VAL A 79 4.74 7.15 -1.14
C VAL A 79 6.10 7.76 -1.43
N ILE A 80 7.18 6.96 -1.41
CA ILE A 80 8.54 7.44 -1.66
C ILE A 80 8.66 7.96 -3.09
N CYS A 81 8.17 7.20 -4.07
CA CYS A 81 8.17 7.60 -5.49
C CYS A 81 7.39 8.89 -5.72
N ALA A 82 6.20 9.01 -5.11
CA ALA A 82 5.39 10.22 -5.18
C ALA A 82 6.08 11.42 -4.53
N ARG A 83 6.77 11.22 -3.39
CA ARG A 83 7.51 12.29 -2.72
C ARG A 83 8.70 12.77 -3.55
N ILE A 84 9.47 11.85 -4.13
CA ILE A 84 10.60 12.18 -5.03
C ILE A 84 10.08 12.96 -6.23
N SER A 85 8.98 12.50 -6.84
CA SER A 85 8.38 13.15 -8.01
C SER A 85 7.85 14.55 -7.68
N GLY A 86 7.18 14.72 -6.54
CA GLY A 86 6.71 16.04 -6.08
C GLY A 86 7.86 17.01 -5.81
N TRP A 87 8.99 16.52 -5.30
CA TRP A 87 10.18 17.35 -5.10
C TRP A 87 10.84 17.80 -6.41
N VAL A 88 10.72 17.00 -7.49
CA VAL A 88 11.15 17.42 -8.84
C VAL A 88 10.23 18.54 -9.34
N TYR A 89 8.92 18.45 -9.12
CA TYR A 89 7.97 19.50 -9.50
C TYR A 89 8.15 20.81 -8.73
N ASP A 90 8.46 20.76 -7.42
CA ASP A 90 8.71 21.96 -6.61
C ASP A 90 9.98 22.73 -7.04
N ARG A 91 10.82 22.15 -7.89
CA ARG A 91 12.11 22.72 -8.35
C ARG A 91 12.13 23.13 -9.83
N ALA A 92 11.06 22.83 -10.58
CA ALA A 92 10.91 23.20 -12.00
C ALA A 92 10.21 24.56 -12.12
#